data_AF-A0A7W7T197-F1
#
_entry.id   AF-A0A7W7T197-F1
#
_cell.length_a   1.000
_cell.length_b   1.000
_cell.length_c   1.000
_cell.angle_alpha   90.00
_cell.angle_beta   90.00
_cell.angle_gamma   90.00
#
_symmetry.space_group_name_H-M   'P 1'
#
loop_
_entity.id
_entity.type
_entity.pdbx_description
1 polymer ?
#
loop_
_entity_poly.entity_id
_entity_poly.type
_entity_poly.pdbx_seq_one_letter_code
_entity_poly.pdbx_strand_id
1 'polypeptide(L)'
;MKTEVVSHAGLVPEQLSPLRPDPVDVLEVAVERVLAAVRPSNLADPLAGTRNAEESLMDALRRTAHAGPTEAVACAEAAAEHLRYGELQEARLLLTAARGELARRRG
;
A
#
# COMPACT_ATOMS: atom_id res chain seq x y z
N MET A 1 -27.87 60.12 9.25
CA MET A 1 -26.49 59.63 9.54
C MET A 1 -26.60 58.15 9.81
N LYS A 2 -26.20 57.34 8.83
CA LYS A 2 -25.00 56.46 8.80
C LYS A 2 -25.20 55.12 9.52
N THR A 3 -25.21 54.09 8.67
CA THR A 3 -25.08 52.64 8.82
C THR A 3 -24.05 52.18 9.86
N GLU A 4 -24.22 50.99 10.43
CA GLU A 4 -23.30 49.86 10.19
C GLU A 4 -23.84 48.51 10.71
N VAL A 5 -23.64 47.51 9.86
CA VAL A 5 -23.85 46.07 10.06
C VAL A 5 -22.50 45.49 10.44
N VAL A 6 -22.41 44.66 11.48
CA VAL A 6 -21.31 43.68 11.57
C VAL A 6 -21.83 42.38 12.18
N SER A 7 -22.12 41.44 11.28
CA SER A 7 -22.09 40.01 11.57
C SER A 7 -20.64 39.59 11.82
N HIS A 8 -20.37 38.83 12.88
CA HIS A 8 -19.11 38.08 12.96
C HIS A 8 -19.41 36.60 13.10
N ALA A 9 -19.45 35.95 11.93
CA ALA A 9 -19.35 34.51 11.79
C ALA A 9 -17.94 34.09 12.23
N GLY A 10 -17.85 33.43 13.38
CA GLY A 10 -16.68 32.62 13.75
C GLY A 10 -16.82 31.24 13.12
N LEU A 11 -16.46 31.12 11.84
CA LEU A 11 -16.22 29.82 11.20
C LEU A 11 -14.98 29.20 11.85
N VAL A 12 -15.20 28.12 12.59
CA VAL A 12 -14.11 27.26 13.09
C VAL A 12 -13.46 26.60 11.87
N PRO A 13 -12.13 26.65 11.70
CA PRO A 13 -11.47 26.03 10.56
C PRO A 13 -11.71 24.53 10.57
N GLU A 14 -12.02 24.01 9.37
CA GLU A 14 -12.16 22.59 9.08
C GLU A 14 -11.09 21.74 9.75
N GLN A 15 -11.58 20.64 10.31
CA GLN A 15 -10.80 19.53 10.82
C GLN A 15 -9.80 19.07 9.74
N LEU A 16 -8.53 19.42 9.93
CA LEU A 16 -7.39 18.71 9.35
C LEU A 16 -7.38 17.28 9.91
N SER A 17 -8.29 16.44 9.43
CA SER A 17 -8.12 15.00 9.52
C SER A 17 -6.79 14.67 8.84
N PRO A 18 -5.87 13.93 9.47
CA PRO A 18 -4.72 13.44 8.73
C PRO A 18 -5.30 12.64 7.56
N LEU A 19 -5.05 13.08 6.32
CA LEU A 19 -5.50 12.34 5.13
C LEU A 19 -4.97 10.92 5.30
N ARG A 20 -5.88 9.99 5.61
CA ARG A 20 -5.51 8.58 5.68
C ARG A 20 -5.04 8.23 4.26
N PRO A 21 -3.82 7.70 4.09
CA PRO A 21 -3.31 7.40 2.76
C PRO A 21 -4.28 6.46 2.06
N ASP A 22 -4.48 6.69 0.76
CA ASP A 22 -5.38 5.88 -0.05
C ASP A 22 -4.93 4.40 0.03
N PRO A 23 -5.86 3.43 0.22
CA PRO A 23 -5.50 2.03 0.28
C PRO A 23 -4.67 1.54 -0.91
N VAL A 24 -4.93 2.05 -2.11
CA VAL A 24 -4.17 1.72 -3.33
C VAL A 24 -2.73 2.20 -3.21
N ASP A 25 -2.51 3.44 -2.74
CA ASP A 25 -1.17 3.99 -2.51
C ASP A 25 -0.40 3.19 -1.46
N VAL A 26 -1.08 2.76 -0.37
CA VAL A 26 -0.47 1.95 0.70
C VAL A 26 0.02 0.61 0.15
N LEU A 27 -0.80 -0.07 -0.66
CA LEU A 27 -0.44 -1.35 -1.26
C LEU A 27 0.63 -1.19 -2.33
N GLU A 28 0.57 -0.14 -3.14
CA GLU A 28 1.58 0.18 -4.16
C GLU A 28 2.97 0.34 -3.55
N VAL A 29 3.10 1.18 -2.51
CA VAL A 29 4.37 1.36 -1.79
C VAL A 29 4.89 0.06 -1.20
N ALA A 30 4.00 -0.77 -0.64
CA ALA A 30 4.39 -2.06 -0.08
C ALA A 30 4.90 -3.03 -1.17
N VAL A 31 4.18 -3.14 -2.29
CA VAL A 31 4.56 -3.98 -3.43
C VAL A 31 5.92 -3.57 -3.98
N GLU A 32 6.17 -2.27 -4.15
CA GLU A 32 7.47 -1.77 -4.64
C GLU A 32 8.63 -2.08 -3.68
N ARG A 33 8.41 -1.90 -2.38
CA ARG A 33 9.41 -2.22 -1.35
C ARG A 33 9.74 -3.70 -1.32
N VAL A 34 8.72 -4.55 -1.37
CA VAL A 34 8.89 -6.01 -1.37
C VAL A 34 9.62 -6.45 -2.63
N LEU A 35 9.24 -5.94 -3.81
CA LEU A 35 9.94 -6.21 -5.08
C LEU A 35 11.43 -5.85 -5.01
N ALA A 36 11.77 -4.74 -4.35
CA ALA A 36 13.16 -4.35 -4.14
C ALA A 36 13.89 -5.27 -3.16
N ALA A 37 13.24 -5.69 -2.08
CA ALA A 37 13.81 -6.57 -1.07
C ALA A 37 14.11 -7.97 -1.61
N VAL A 38 13.26 -8.51 -2.48
CA VAL A 38 13.41 -9.87 -3.01
C VAL A 38 14.25 -9.96 -4.29
N ARG A 39 14.96 -8.88 -4.67
CA ARG A 39 15.86 -8.93 -5.82
C ARG A 39 17.01 -9.91 -5.55
N PRO A 40 17.40 -10.77 -6.51
CA PRO A 40 18.49 -11.73 -6.34
C PRO A 40 19.81 -11.10 -5.84
N SER A 41 20.10 -9.86 -6.24
CA SER A 41 21.31 -9.12 -5.85
C SER A 41 21.32 -8.65 -4.40
N ASN A 42 20.17 -8.62 -3.73
CA ASN A 42 19.99 -8.00 -2.40
C ASN A 42 19.96 -9.02 -1.25
N LEU A 43 20.04 -10.32 -1.57
CA LEU A 43 19.88 -11.39 -0.59
C LEU A 43 21.25 -11.83 -0.06
N ALA A 44 21.78 -11.09 0.92
CA ALA A 44 22.91 -11.57 1.73
C ALA A 44 22.47 -12.73 2.64
N ASP A 45 21.24 -12.68 3.15
CA ASP A 45 20.49 -13.79 3.75
C ASP A 45 19.07 -13.80 3.16
N PRO A 46 18.78 -14.73 2.22
CA PRO A 46 17.49 -14.80 1.57
C PRO A 46 16.30 -15.00 2.52
N LEU A 47 16.48 -15.74 3.62
CA LEU A 47 15.38 -16.17 4.49
C LEU A 47 14.95 -15.08 5.47
N ALA A 48 15.91 -14.32 6.02
CA ALA A 48 15.59 -13.17 6.85
C ALA A 48 14.93 -12.04 6.03
N GLY A 49 15.40 -11.84 4.79
CA GLY A 49 14.84 -10.87 3.86
C GLY A 49 13.40 -11.18 3.46
N THR A 50 13.08 -12.44 3.16
CA THR A 50 11.72 -12.86 2.79
C THR A 50 10.71 -12.69 3.91
N ARG A 51 11.08 -13.06 5.14
CA ARG A 51 10.19 -12.95 6.30
C ARG A 51 9.78 -11.50 6.57
N ASN A 52 10.74 -10.57 6.56
CA ASN A 52 10.45 -9.15 6.75
C ASN A 52 9.59 -8.58 5.61
N ALA A 53 9.82 -9.06 4.38
CA ALA A 53 9.05 -8.66 3.21
C ALA A 53 7.60 -9.19 3.27
N GLU A 54 7.41 -10.44 3.71
CA GLU A 54 6.08 -11.03 3.98
C GLU A 54 5.33 -10.19 5.03
N GLU A 55 5.94 -9.95 6.19
CA GLU A 55 5.31 -9.21 7.28
C GLU A 55 4.87 -7.80 6.84
N SER A 56 5.72 -7.12 6.07
CA SER A 56 5.43 -5.80 5.50
C SER A 56 4.27 -5.83 4.51
N LEU A 57 4.22 -6.84 3.64
CA LEU A 57 3.15 -7.01 2.66
C LEU A 57 1.81 -7.32 3.35
N MET A 58 1.82 -8.19 4.35
CA MET A 58 0.64 -8.55 5.14
C MET A 58 0.09 -7.38 5.96
N ASP A 59 0.95 -6.47 6.45
CA ASP A 59 0.50 -5.24 7.09
C ASP A 59 -0.22 -4.31 6.11
N ALA A 60 0.31 -4.14 4.89
CA ALA A 60 -0.34 -3.34 3.85
C ALA A 60 -1.69 -3.94 3.44
N LEU A 61 -1.76 -5.25 3.21
CA LEU A 61 -2.99 -5.97 2.86
C LEU A 61 -4.10 -5.79 3.91
N ARG A 62 -3.74 -5.83 5.20
CA ARG A 62 -4.69 -5.56 6.29
C ARG A 62 -5.23 -4.14 6.25
N ARG A 63 -4.40 -3.17 5.87
CA ARG A 63 -4.82 -1.76 5.72
C ARG A 63 -5.71 -1.54 4.49
N THR A 64 -5.63 -2.42 3.49
CA THR A 64 -6.48 -2.37 2.29
C THR A 64 -7.75 -3.21 2.36
N ALA A 65 -8.01 -3.92 3.45
CA ALA A 65 -9.17 -4.81 3.59
C ALA A 65 -10.53 -4.13 3.31
N HIS A 66 -10.64 -2.81 3.56
CA HIS A 66 -11.86 -2.04 3.32
C HIS A 66 -12.02 -1.54 1.88
N ALA A 67 -11.00 -1.65 1.03
CA ALA A 67 -11.04 -1.23 -0.37
C ALA A 67 -11.78 -2.22 -1.29
N GLY A 68 -12.18 -3.38 -0.75
CA GLY A 68 -12.82 -4.45 -1.49
C GLY A 68 -11.82 -5.35 -2.24
N PRO A 69 -12.27 -6.51 -2.73
CA PRO A 69 -11.42 -7.44 -3.46
C PRO A 69 -11.00 -6.83 -4.80
N THR A 70 -9.70 -6.93 -5.10
CA THR A 70 -9.12 -6.51 -6.37
C THR A 70 -8.12 -7.55 -6.84
N GLU A 71 -7.86 -7.60 -8.15
CA GLU A 71 -6.83 -8.48 -8.69
C GLU A 71 -5.45 -8.16 -8.10
N ALA A 72 -5.15 -6.88 -7.86
CA ALA A 72 -3.93 -6.47 -7.17
C ALA A 72 -3.82 -7.04 -5.75
N VAL A 73 -4.91 -7.01 -4.99
CA VAL A 73 -4.97 -7.60 -3.63
C VAL A 73 -4.79 -9.11 -3.70
N ALA A 74 -5.49 -9.80 -4.61
CA ALA A 74 -5.38 -11.25 -4.76
C ALA A 74 -3.95 -11.69 -5.14
N CYS A 75 -3.30 -10.98 -6.08
CA CYS A 75 -1.91 -11.24 -6.43
C CYS A 75 -0.95 -10.96 -5.26
N ALA A 76 -1.19 -9.89 -4.48
CA ALA A 76 -0.37 -9.57 -3.33
C ALA A 76 -0.54 -10.58 -2.17
N GLU A 77 -1.75 -11.08 -1.94
CA GLU A 77 -2.02 -12.16 -0.97
C GLU A 77 -1.30 -13.45 -1.36
N ALA A 78 -1.42 -13.87 -2.63
CA ALA A 78 -0.71 -15.04 -3.14
C ALA A 78 0.82 -14.87 -3.05
N ALA A 79 1.33 -13.67 -3.37
CA ALA A 79 2.75 -13.39 -3.22
C ALA A 79 3.23 -13.50 -1.76
N ALA A 80 2.43 -13.06 -0.79
CA ALA A 80 2.75 -13.20 0.63
C ALA A 80 2.89 -14.68 1.04
N GLU A 81 2.02 -15.55 0.51
CA GLU A 81 2.13 -16.99 0.72
C GLU A 81 3.44 -17.56 0.15
N HIS A 82 3.79 -17.23 -1.10
CA HIS A 82 5.05 -17.67 -1.69
C HIS A 82 6.29 -17.15 -0.93
N LEU A 83 6.25 -15.91 -0.39
CA LEU A 83 7.32 -15.38 0.46
C LEU A 83 7.52 -16.21 1.74
N ARG A 84 6.42 -16.67 2.35
CA ARG A 84 6.46 -17.54 3.55
C ARG A 84 7.21 -18.85 3.29
N TYR A 85 7.08 -19.39 2.07
CA TYR A 85 7.74 -20.63 1.66
C TYR A 85 9.10 -20.42 0.97
N GLY A 86 9.55 -19.17 0.83
CA GLY A 86 10.83 -18.85 0.17
C GLY A 86 10.80 -18.99 -1.35
N GLU A 87 9.61 -19.05 -1.95
CA GLU A 87 9.36 -19.17 -3.40
C GLU A 87 9.50 -17.80 -4.09
N LEU A 88 10.74 -17.30 -4.11
CA LEU A 88 11.07 -15.93 -4.50
C LEU A 88 10.74 -15.59 -5.95
N GLN A 89 10.78 -16.57 -6.85
CA GLN A 89 10.49 -16.33 -8.26
C GLN A 89 8.99 -16.10 -8.47
N GLU A 90 8.18 -16.95 -7.87
CA GLU A 90 6.71 -16.93 -7.87
C GLU A 90 6.20 -15.66 -7.19
N ALA A 91 6.73 -15.34 -6.01
CA ALA A 91 6.40 -14.11 -5.30
C ALA A 91 6.67 -12.86 -6.18
N ARG A 92 7.81 -12.81 -6.88
CA ARG A 92 8.16 -11.70 -7.77
C ARG A 92 7.23 -11.58 -8.97
N LEU A 93 6.82 -12.71 -9.56
CA LEU A 93 5.89 -12.73 -10.68
C LEU A 93 4.56 -12.08 -10.27
N LEU A 94 4.01 -12.53 -9.15
CA LEU A 94 2.73 -12.06 -8.62
C LEU A 94 2.79 -10.58 -8.19
N LEU A 95 3.87 -10.15 -7.52
CA LEU A 95 4.06 -8.74 -7.16
C LEU A 95 4.18 -7.84 -8.40
N THR A 96 4.79 -8.34 -9.47
CA THR A 96 4.88 -7.60 -10.73
C THR A 96 3.50 -7.43 -11.37
N ALA A 97 2.66 -8.47 -11.32
CA ALA A 97 1.27 -8.41 -11.77
C ALA A 97 0.45 -7.44 -10.92
N ALA A 98 0.57 -7.51 -9.59
CA ALA A 98 -0.10 -6.59 -8.65
C ALA A 98 0.27 -5.13 -8.94
N ARG A 99 1.56 -4.82 -9.11
CA ARG A 99 2.01 -3.47 -9.47
C ARG A 99 1.40 -2.97 -10.78
N GLY A 100 1.33 -3.84 -11.79
CA GLY A 100 0.71 -3.51 -13.08
C GLY A 100 -0.77 -3.16 -12.95
N GLU A 101 -1.51 -3.87 -12.10
CA GLU A 101 -2.92 -3.59 -11.83
C GLU A 101 -3.11 -2.30 -11.01
N LEU A 102 -2.27 -2.05 -10.01
CA LEU A 102 -2.32 -0.81 -9.22
C LEU A 102 -2.06 0.42 -10.11
N ALA A 103 -1.06 0.36 -10.99
CA ALA A 103 -0.75 1.43 -11.94
C ALA A 103 -1.93 1.72 -12.89
N ARG A 104 -2.66 0.70 -13.34
CA ARG A 104 -3.85 0.86 -14.19
C ARG A 104 -5.02 1.52 -13.46
N ARG A 105 -5.16 1.29 -12.15
CA ARG A 105 -6.25 1.88 -11.35
C ARG A 105 -6.00 3.35 -10.98
N ARG A 106 -4.73 3.77 -11.04
CA ARG A 106 -4.29 5.13 -10.75
C ARG A 106 -4.43 6.08 -11.96
N GLY A 107 -4.36 5.54 -13.18
CA GLY A 107 -4.48 6.27 -14.44
C GLY A 107 -5.92 6.38 -14.92
#